data_AF-A0A855MQT1-F1
#
_entry.id   AF-A0A855MQT1-F1
#
_cell.length_a   1.000
_cell.length_b   1.000
_cell.length_c   1.000
_cell.angle_alpha   90.00
_cell.angle_beta   90.00
_cell.angle_gamma   90.00
#
_symmetry.space_group_name_H-M   'P 1'
#
loop_
_entity.id
_entity.type
_entity.pdbx_description
1 polymer ?
#
loop_
_entity_poly.entity_id
_entity_poly.type
_entity_poly.pdbx_seq_one_letter_code
_entity_poly.pdbx_strand_id
1 'polypeptide(L)'
;MFIAVGKGVFVPTERIHSVVPDSFVQFGKIKKIYQGIDVLTQFENETELENSPPPLNATVSLIDASYGKAVKSIIYMDSGQIVLTALESKKIVEKIKKGRR
;
A
#
# COMPACT_ATOMS: atom_id res chain seq x y z
N MET A 1 18.78 -7.46 -3.81
CA MET A 1 18.35 -7.57 -5.25
C MET A 1 17.08 -6.75 -5.49
N PHE A 2 16.83 -6.24 -6.72
CA PHE A 2 15.61 -5.47 -7.04
C PHE A 2 14.64 -6.26 -7.93
N ILE A 3 13.33 -6.10 -7.71
CA ILE A 3 12.29 -6.68 -8.55
C ILE A 3 11.42 -5.58 -9.16
N ALA A 4 11.08 -5.75 -10.44
CA ALA A 4 10.14 -4.87 -11.13
C ALA A 4 8.71 -5.17 -10.68
N VAL A 5 8.05 -4.15 -10.13
CA VAL A 5 6.65 -4.20 -9.67
C VAL A 5 5.73 -3.28 -10.47
N GLY A 6 6.28 -2.55 -11.45
CA GLY A 6 5.54 -1.74 -12.40
C GLY A 6 6.46 -1.26 -13.52
N LYS A 7 5.97 -0.40 -14.40
CA LYS A 7 6.79 0.18 -15.48
C LYS A 7 7.76 1.21 -14.89
N GLY A 8 9.02 0.82 -14.70
CA GLY A 8 10.03 1.71 -14.10
C GLY A 8 9.99 1.78 -12.57
N VAL A 9 9.15 0.98 -11.91
CA VAL A 9 9.11 0.86 -10.45
C VAL A 9 9.80 -0.43 -10.03
N PHE A 10 10.88 -0.28 -9.28
CA PHE A 10 11.69 -1.37 -8.76
C PHE A 10 11.74 -1.28 -7.24
N VAL A 11 11.51 -2.41 -6.58
CA VAL A 11 11.59 -2.49 -5.11
C VAL A 11 12.68 -3.49 -4.69
N PRO A 12 13.47 -3.16 -3.66
CA PRO A 12 14.47 -4.08 -3.13
C PRO A 12 13.77 -5.23 -2.40
N THR A 13 14.06 -6.48 -2.78
CA THR A 13 13.42 -7.69 -2.25
C THR A 13 13.62 -7.87 -0.74
N GLU A 14 14.72 -7.33 -0.21
CA GLU A 14 15.08 -7.41 1.22
C GLU A 14 14.22 -6.49 2.10
N ARG A 15 13.67 -5.40 1.56
CA ARG A 15 12.84 -4.45 2.33
C ARG A 15 11.35 -4.70 2.18
N ILE A 16 10.95 -5.78 1.51
CA ILE A 16 9.54 -6.16 1.40
C ILE A 16 9.16 -6.89 2.68
N HIS A 17 8.30 -6.23 3.46
CA HIS A 17 7.71 -6.77 4.67
C HIS A 17 6.60 -7.78 4.31
N SER A 18 5.62 -7.34 3.54
CA SER A 18 4.47 -8.15 3.16
C SER A 18 3.90 -7.78 1.79
N VAL A 19 3.26 -8.77 1.15
CA VAL A 19 2.55 -8.61 -0.12
C VAL A 19 1.11 -9.04 0.11
N VAL A 20 0.17 -8.13 -0.09
CA VAL A 20 -1.26 -8.35 0.15
C VAL A 20 -2.01 -8.42 -1.18
N PRO A 21 -2.77 -9.51 -1.45
CA PRO A 21 -3.59 -9.61 -2.66
C PRO A 21 -4.78 -8.64 -2.62
N ASP A 22 -5.29 -8.30 -3.79
CA ASP A 22 -6.52 -7.53 -3.94
C ASP A 22 -7.73 -8.13 -3.22
N SER A 23 -7.85 -9.45 -3.18
CA SER A 23 -8.95 -10.15 -2.51
C SER A 23 -9.05 -9.86 -1.00
N PHE A 24 -7.96 -9.45 -0.35
CA PHE A 24 -7.93 -9.12 1.07
C PHE A 24 -8.04 -7.61 1.33
N VAL A 25 -8.05 -6.81 0.27
CA VAL A 25 -8.03 -5.36 0.34
C VAL A 25 -9.40 -4.82 -0.06
N GLN A 26 -10.11 -4.21 0.89
CA GLN A 26 -11.23 -3.33 0.55
C GLN A 26 -10.65 -2.04 -0.09
N PHE A 27 -10.37 -2.07 -1.39
CA PHE A 27 -9.71 -0.96 -2.12
C PHE A 27 -10.39 0.40 -1.94
N GLY A 28 -11.71 0.40 -1.75
CA GLY A 28 -12.47 1.62 -1.46
C GLY A 28 -12.00 2.34 -0.20
N LYS A 29 -11.45 1.62 0.79
CA LYS A 29 -10.94 2.20 2.05
C LYS A 29 -9.50 2.71 1.91
N ILE A 30 -8.62 1.93 1.28
CA ILE A 30 -7.20 2.29 1.16
C ILE A 30 -7.02 3.54 0.29
N LYS A 31 -7.66 3.62 -0.89
CA LYS A 31 -7.52 4.80 -1.75
C LYS A 31 -8.04 6.09 -1.07
N LYS A 32 -9.11 5.98 -0.29
CA LYS A 32 -9.69 7.10 0.46
C LYS A 32 -8.76 7.57 1.60
N ILE A 33 -8.26 6.65 2.43
CA ILE A 33 -7.31 6.94 3.52
C ILE A 33 -6.09 7.73 3.00
N TYR A 34 -5.54 7.36 1.84
CA TYR A 34 -4.31 7.99 1.33
C TYR A 34 -4.53 9.21 0.43
N GLN A 35 -5.72 9.43 -0.12
CA GLN A 35 -6.07 10.66 -0.83
C GLN A 35 -6.46 11.81 0.14
N GLY A 36 -6.33 11.60 1.46
CA GLY A 36 -6.80 12.55 2.47
C GLY A 36 -8.32 12.61 2.57
N ILE A 37 -9.04 11.67 1.94
CA ILE A 37 -10.49 11.52 2.11
C ILE A 37 -10.67 10.56 3.26
N ASP A 38 -10.59 11.15 4.44
CA ASP A 38 -10.75 10.46 5.71
C ASP A 38 -12.06 9.65 5.72
N VAL A 39 -11.95 8.32 5.73
CA VAL A 39 -13.11 7.40 5.78
C VAL A 39 -13.80 7.47 7.16
N LEU A 40 -13.25 8.22 8.11
CA LEU A 40 -13.88 8.49 9.39
C LEU A 40 -15.03 9.52 9.31
N THR A 41 -15.09 10.36 8.27
CA THR A 41 -16.11 11.43 8.18
C THR A 41 -17.51 11.00 7.69
N GLN A 42 -17.79 9.70 7.58
CA GLN A 42 -19.17 9.23 7.31
C GLN A 42 -19.75 8.27 8.35
N PHE A 43 -19.00 7.92 9.41
CA PHE A 43 -19.52 7.02 10.45
C PHE A 43 -19.32 7.50 11.89
N GLU A 44 -18.63 8.61 12.14
CA GLU A 44 -18.56 9.20 13.48
C GLU A 44 -19.14 10.62 13.47
N ASN A 45 -20.43 10.65 13.80
CA ASN A 45 -21.12 11.60 14.65
C ASN A 45 -20.44 12.95 14.93
N GLU A 46 -21.22 14.00 14.72
CA GLU A 46 -21.02 15.42 15.00
C GLU A 46 -20.72 15.78 16.48
N THR A 47 -19.94 15.03 17.28
CA THR A 47 -19.86 15.36 18.73
C THR A 47 -18.61 15.02 19.55
N GLU A 48 -17.50 14.47 19.03
CA GLU A 48 -16.36 14.10 19.92
C GLU A 48 -14.95 14.50 19.43
N LEU A 49 -14.78 15.75 18.98
CA LEU A 49 -13.50 16.23 18.41
C LEU A 49 -12.51 16.92 19.39
N GLU A 50 -12.65 16.78 20.71
CA GLU A 50 -11.77 17.49 21.66
C GLU A 50 -10.66 16.66 22.32
N ASN A 51 -10.58 15.33 22.14
CA ASN A 51 -9.61 14.50 22.86
C ASN A 51 -8.81 13.47 22.02
N SER A 52 -8.77 13.59 20.70
CA SER A 52 -7.94 12.70 19.89
C SER A 52 -6.47 13.17 19.89
N PRO A 53 -5.49 12.25 20.10
CA PRO A 53 -4.08 12.60 20.00
C PRO A 53 -3.78 13.16 18.60
N PRO A 54 -2.78 14.07 18.46
CA PRO A 54 -2.47 14.68 17.18
C PRO A 54 -2.27 13.60 16.10
N PRO A 55 -2.74 13.83 14.87
CA PRO A 55 -2.61 12.86 13.80
C PRO A 55 -1.15 12.43 13.72
N LEU A 56 -0.90 11.13 13.87
CA LEU A 56 0.42 10.55 13.74
C LEU A 56 0.98 10.99 12.38
N ASN A 57 1.98 11.88 12.38
CA ASN A 57 2.80 12.22 11.22
C ASN A 57 3.69 11.02 10.86
N ALA A 58 3.10 9.84 10.67
CA ALA A 58 3.75 8.72 10.02
C ALA A 58 3.83 9.10 8.54
N THR A 59 5.04 9.41 8.07
CA THR A 59 5.33 9.63 6.64
C THR A 59 5.16 8.31 5.88
N VAL A 60 3.92 7.85 5.74
CA VAL A 60 3.58 6.69 4.93
C VAL A 60 3.57 7.17 3.48
N SER A 61 4.63 6.86 2.74
CA SER A 61 4.75 7.25 1.34
C SER A 61 4.07 6.20 0.45
N LEU A 62 3.02 6.63 -0.26
CA LEU A 62 2.30 5.81 -1.22
C LEU A 62 2.94 5.94 -2.62
N ILE A 63 3.29 4.81 -3.23
CA ILE A 63 3.82 4.74 -4.59
C ILE A 63 2.81 4.00 -5.46
N ASP A 64 2.21 4.70 -6.43
CA ASP A 64 1.31 4.08 -7.40
C ASP A 64 2.08 3.55 -8.62
N ALA A 65 2.36 2.25 -8.62
CA ALA A 65 2.95 1.52 -9.75
C ALA A 65 1.91 0.85 -10.66
N SER A 66 0.61 1.12 -10.45
CA SER A 66 -0.47 0.59 -11.28
C SER A 66 -0.63 1.36 -12.59
N TYR A 67 -0.19 2.63 -12.63
CA TYR A 67 -0.30 3.52 -13.80
C TYR A 67 -1.73 3.58 -14.36
N GLY A 68 -2.73 3.72 -13.48
CA GLY A 68 -4.14 3.81 -13.86
C GLY A 68 -4.81 2.47 -14.15
N LYS A 69 -4.10 1.35 -14.04
CA LYS A 69 -4.69 0.01 -14.09
C LYS A 69 -5.29 -0.37 -12.73
N ALA A 70 -6.19 -1.34 -12.72
CA ALA A 70 -6.70 -1.91 -11.48
C ALA A 70 -5.54 -2.47 -10.63
N VAL A 71 -5.50 -2.06 -9.36
CA VAL A 71 -4.51 -2.55 -8.41
C VAL A 71 -4.87 -4.00 -8.05
N LYS A 72 -3.92 -4.91 -8.27
CA LYS A 72 -4.09 -6.35 -7.99
C LYS A 72 -3.35 -6.80 -6.73
N SER A 73 -2.40 -6.01 -6.25
CA SER A 73 -1.75 -6.25 -4.96
C SER A 73 -1.10 -5.00 -4.40
N ILE A 74 -0.84 -5.06 -3.10
CA ILE A 74 -0.19 -4.01 -2.32
C ILE A 74 1.07 -4.60 -1.68
N ILE A 75 2.17 -3.85 -1.75
CA ILE A 75 3.43 -4.23 -1.12
C ILE A 75 3.67 -3.26 0.03
N TYR A 76 3.83 -3.80 1.23
CA TYR A 76 4.30 -3.04 2.38
C TYR A 76 5.81 -3.22 2.50
N MET A 77 6.50 -2.09 2.58
CA MET A 77 7.95 -2.04 2.76
C MET A 77 8.26 -1.77 4.24
N ASP A 78 9.38 -2.31 4.72
CA ASP A 78 9.87 -2.05 6.09
C ASP A 78 10.14 -0.56 6.34
N SER A 79 10.39 0.22 5.27
CA SER A 79 10.57 1.67 5.32
C SER A 79 9.28 2.47 5.56
N GLY A 80 8.13 1.80 5.71
CA GLY A 80 6.82 2.45 5.78
C GLY A 80 6.27 2.91 4.43
N GLN A 81 6.92 2.53 3.32
CA GLN A 81 6.40 2.77 1.98
C GLN A 81 5.34 1.71 1.60
N ILE A 82 4.29 2.16 0.92
CA ILE A 82 3.24 1.29 0.41
C ILE A 82 3.24 1.40 -1.11
N VAL A 83 3.41 0.28 -1.80
CA VAL A 83 3.43 0.24 -3.27
C VAL A 83 2.17 -0.43 -3.79
N LEU A 84 1.38 0.31 -4.55
CA LEU A 84 0.21 -0.22 -5.27
C LEU A 84 0.67 -0.74 -6.64
N THR A 85 0.31 -1.96 -6.99
CA THR A 85 0.72 -2.54 -8.27
C THR A 85 -0.42 -3.31 -8.95
N ALA A 86 -0.42 -3.28 -10.27
CA ALA A 86 -1.30 -4.08 -11.12
C ALA A 86 -0.81 -5.54 -11.29
N LEU A 87 0.32 -5.91 -10.68
CA LEU A 87 0.79 -7.30 -10.65
C LEU A 87 0.05 -8.13 -9.62
N GLU A 88 -0.15 -9.40 -9.93
CA GLU A 88 -0.70 -10.37 -8.99
C GLU A 88 0.31 -10.71 -7.89
N SER A 89 -0.19 -10.87 -6.67
CA SER A 89 0.60 -11.20 -5.48
C SER A 89 1.48 -12.43 -5.68
N LYS A 90 0.96 -13.49 -6.32
CA LYS A 90 1.70 -14.73 -6.62
C LYS A 90 2.97 -14.46 -7.45
N LYS A 91 2.86 -13.62 -8.50
CA LYS A 91 4.00 -13.28 -9.36
C LYS A 91 5.05 -12.48 -8.61
N ILE A 92 4.63 -11.61 -7.69
CA ILE A 92 5.55 -10.84 -6.85
C ILE A 92 6.28 -11.77 -5.90
N VAL A 93 5.57 -12.67 -5.21
CA VAL A 93 6.18 -13.66 -4.30
C VAL A 93 7.20 -14.54 -5.02
N GLU A 94 6.90 -15.00 -6.25
CA GLU A 94 7.87 -15.74 -7.06
C GLU A 94 9.12 -14.93 -7.39
N LYS A 95 8.97 -13.65 -7.77
CA LYS A 95 10.10 -12.75 -8.01
C LYS A 95 10.93 -12.54 -6.75
N ILE A 96 10.30 -12.39 -5.59
CA ILE A 96 10.99 -12.27 -4.29
C ILE A 96 11.78 -13.54 -3.99
N LYS A 97 11.18 -14.72 -4.14
CA LYS A 97 11.85 -16.01 -3.91
C LYS A 97 13.05 -16.20 -4.81
N LYS A 98 12.95 -15.83 -6.10
CA LYS A 98 14.08 -15.85 -7.03
C LYS A 98 15.16 -14.84 -6.66
N GLY A 99 14.78 -13.69 -6.12
CA GLY A 99 15.72 -12.61 -5.78
C GLY A 99 16.31 -12.64 -4.37
N ARG A 100 15.94 -13.61 -3.53
CA ARG A 100 16.56 -13.87 -2.22
C ARG A 100 17.43 -15.14 -2.22
N ARG A 101 17.56 -15.80 -3.38
CA ARG A 101 18.46 -16.94 -3.57
C ARG A 101 19.83 -16.49 -4.03
#